data_AF-A0A2W4WQ82-F1
#
_entry.id   AF-A0A2W4WQ82-F1
#
_cell.length_a   1.000
_cell.length_b   1.000
_cell.length_c   1.000
_cell.angle_alpha   90.00
_cell.angle_beta   90.00
_cell.angle_gamma   90.00
#
_symmetry.space_group_name_H-M   'P 1'
#
loop_
_entity.id
_entity.type
_entity.pdbx_description
1 polymer ?
#
loop_
_entity_poly.entity_id
_entity_poly.type
_entity_poly.pdbx_seq_one_letter_code
_entity_poly.pdbx_strand_id
1 'polypeptide(L)'
;MPLSAMSLSAGQLSNLQAQHSLQGEDWLSICTLSEVEGIFESAQSWNFEEFLGFTLHLFITTDSPHVRAQVAQKLPKFGSRIVLPLVNILHHFQAIADTQTDARNSALASDVAVLAAQSLSQIAPGFSNAKRVPIAINTSLQKQESPTDQPLMLCR
;
A
#
# COMPACT_ATOMS: atom_id res chain seq x y z
N MET A 1 -24.84 18.43 -39.71
CA MET A 1 -25.09 18.11 -38.29
C MET A 1 -23.75 18.14 -37.57
N PRO A 2 -23.52 19.03 -36.60
CA PRO A 2 -22.24 19.04 -35.88
C PRO A 2 -22.19 17.82 -34.96
N LEU A 3 -21.09 17.07 -35.03
CA LEU A 3 -20.76 16.02 -34.08
C LEU A 3 -20.55 16.67 -32.71
N SER A 4 -21.51 16.53 -31.81
CA SER A 4 -21.30 16.86 -30.40
C SER A 4 -20.14 16.00 -29.90
N ALA A 5 -18.99 16.63 -29.68
CA ALA A 5 -17.89 16.00 -28.97
C ALA A 5 -18.42 15.61 -27.59
N MET A 6 -18.62 14.30 -27.36
CA MET A 6 -18.91 13.76 -26.04
C MET A 6 -17.72 14.11 -25.15
N SER A 7 -17.89 15.12 -24.30
CA SER A 7 -16.91 15.43 -23.27
C SER A 7 -17.04 14.38 -22.17
N LEU A 8 -15.94 13.72 -21.86
CA LEU A 8 -15.87 12.77 -20.76
C LEU A 8 -15.92 13.53 -19.43
N SER A 9 -16.67 13.02 -18.47
CA SER A 9 -16.64 13.56 -17.10
C SER A 9 -15.26 13.35 -16.46
N ALA A 10 -14.92 14.17 -15.44
CA ALA A 10 -13.65 14.04 -14.72
C ALA A 10 -13.42 12.63 -14.15
N GLY A 11 -14.49 11.96 -13.70
CA GLY A 11 -14.43 10.59 -13.21
C GLY A 11 -14.16 9.55 -14.30
N GLN A 12 -14.66 9.77 -15.53
CA GLN A 12 -14.38 8.92 -16.69
C GLN A 12 -12.96 9.11 -17.20
N LEU A 13 -12.48 10.35 -17.25
CA LEU A 13 -11.12 10.68 -17.65
C LEU A 13 -10.09 10.09 -16.67
N SER A 14 -10.35 10.21 -15.37
CA SER A 14 -9.54 9.58 -14.31
C SER A 14 -9.51 8.06 -14.45
N ASN A 15 -10.65 7.42 -14.74
CA ASN A 15 -10.72 5.97 -14.91
C ASN A 15 -9.90 5.51 -16.12
N LEU A 16 -10.05 6.19 -17.25
CA LEU A 16 -9.24 5.95 -18.45
C LEU A 16 -7.76 6.13 -18.16
N GLN A 17 -7.38 7.21 -17.47
CA GLN A 17 -5.98 7.48 -17.16
C GLN A 17 -5.37 6.44 -16.20
N ALA A 18 -6.15 5.94 -15.25
CA ALA A 18 -5.76 4.84 -14.36
C ALA A 18 -5.64 3.51 -15.13
N GLN A 19 -6.60 3.18 -15.99
CA GLN A 19 -6.56 2.01 -16.86
C GLN A 19 -5.37 2.05 -17.84
N HIS A 20 -4.98 3.23 -18.31
CA HIS A 20 -3.80 3.41 -19.16
C HIS A 20 -2.47 3.32 -18.40
N SER A 21 -2.47 3.61 -17.09
CA SER A 21 -1.26 3.53 -16.25
C SER A 21 -0.99 2.13 -15.71
N LEU A 22 -2.03 1.32 -15.53
CA LEU A 22 -1.92 -0.09 -15.17
C LEU A 22 -1.68 -0.94 -16.41
N GLN A 23 -0.48 -1.49 -16.52
CA GLN A 23 -0.12 -2.39 -17.61
C GLN A 23 -0.52 -3.83 -17.27
N GLY A 24 -0.69 -4.68 -18.28
CA GLY A 24 -0.97 -6.11 -18.06
C GLY A 24 0.08 -6.80 -17.18
N GLU A 25 1.34 -6.35 -17.24
CA GLU A 25 2.40 -6.82 -16.35
C GLU A 25 2.15 -6.48 -14.87
N ASP A 26 1.53 -5.33 -14.58
CA ASP A 26 1.16 -4.97 -13.21
C ASP A 26 0.04 -5.86 -12.68
N TRP A 27 -0.91 -6.23 -13.55
CA TRP A 27 -1.96 -7.19 -13.20
C TRP A 27 -1.39 -8.56 -12.86
N LEU A 28 -0.53 -9.09 -13.72
CA LEU A 28 0.13 -10.37 -13.50
C LEU A 28 1.00 -10.36 -12.26
N SER A 29 1.73 -9.26 -12.02
CA SER A 29 2.57 -9.08 -10.84
C SER A 29 1.75 -9.13 -9.55
N ILE A 30 0.63 -8.42 -9.47
CA ILE A 30 -0.25 -8.44 -8.29
C ILE A 30 -0.88 -9.82 -8.08
N CYS A 31 -1.31 -10.50 -9.15
CA CYS A 31 -1.84 -11.86 -9.05
C CYS A 31 -0.77 -12.84 -8.53
N THR A 32 0.46 -12.75 -9.03
CA THR A 32 1.58 -13.58 -8.58
C THR A 32 1.88 -13.36 -7.10
N LEU A 33 1.86 -12.11 -6.64
CA LEU A 33 2.10 -11.74 -5.24
C LEU A 33 1.05 -12.27 -4.26
N SER A 34 -0.14 -12.62 -4.75
CA SER A 34 -1.21 -13.12 -3.88
C SER A 34 -1.02 -14.56 -3.43
N GLU A 35 -0.25 -15.36 -4.19
CA GLU A 35 -0.08 -16.80 -3.99
C GLU A 35 -1.41 -17.58 -3.87
N VAL A 36 -2.52 -16.99 -4.36
CA VAL A 36 -3.84 -17.62 -4.36
C VAL A 36 -3.95 -18.60 -5.53
N GLU A 37 -4.25 -19.86 -5.24
CA GLU A 37 -4.49 -20.87 -6.26
C GLU A 37 -5.74 -20.50 -7.09
N GLY A 38 -5.65 -20.62 -8.42
CA GLY A 38 -6.77 -20.30 -9.32
C GLY A 38 -7.01 -18.80 -9.55
N ILE A 39 -6.11 -17.92 -9.05
CA ILE A 39 -6.31 -16.48 -9.12
C ILE A 39 -6.24 -15.95 -10.56
N PHE A 40 -5.41 -16.54 -11.41
CA PHE A 40 -5.25 -16.10 -12.80
C PHE A 40 -6.48 -16.40 -13.63
N GLU A 41 -7.13 -17.53 -13.39
CA GLU A 41 -8.38 -17.95 -14.03
C GLU A 41 -9.52 -17.02 -13.61
N SER A 42 -9.57 -16.66 -12.33
CA SER A 42 -10.56 -15.73 -11.78
C SER A 42 -10.36 -14.31 -12.33
N ALA A 43 -9.12 -13.82 -12.31
CA ALA A 43 -8.75 -12.46 -12.68
C ALA A 43 -8.97 -12.13 -14.16
N GLN A 44 -8.99 -13.13 -15.05
CA GLN A 44 -9.33 -12.93 -16.46
C GLN A 44 -10.74 -12.36 -16.68
N SER A 45 -11.65 -12.61 -15.75
CA SER A 45 -13.04 -12.15 -15.84
C SER A 45 -13.28 -10.80 -15.16
N TRP A 46 -12.28 -10.29 -14.43
CA TRP A 46 -12.43 -9.13 -13.59
C TRP A 46 -12.45 -7.83 -14.38
N ASN A 47 -13.38 -6.96 -13.99
CA ASN A 47 -13.31 -5.55 -14.33
C ASN A 47 -12.32 -4.81 -13.43
N PHE A 48 -12.05 -3.54 -13.77
CA PHE A 48 -11.09 -2.71 -13.03
C PHE A 48 -11.40 -2.57 -11.54
N GLU A 49 -12.68 -2.41 -11.16
CA GLU A 49 -13.08 -2.20 -9.77
C GLU A 49 -12.93 -3.49 -8.95
N GLU A 50 -13.19 -4.65 -9.54
CA GLU A 50 -12.93 -5.96 -8.92
C GLU A 50 -11.44 -6.17 -8.67
N PHE A 51 -10.59 -5.87 -9.67
CA PHE A 51 -9.14 -5.96 -9.52
C PHE A 51 -8.57 -4.96 -8.51
N LEU A 52 -9.12 -3.74 -8.48
CA LEU A 52 -8.79 -2.73 -7.48
C LEU A 52 -9.15 -3.21 -6.06
N GLY A 53 -10.36 -3.75 -5.88
CA GLY A 53 -10.82 -4.30 -4.61
C GLY A 53 -9.92 -5.43 -4.12
N PHE A 54 -9.54 -6.35 -5.03
CA PHE A 54 -8.60 -7.41 -4.74
C PHE A 54 -7.23 -6.89 -4.32
N THR A 55 -6.68 -5.91 -5.05
CA THR A 55 -5.37 -5.33 -4.76
C THR A 55 -5.34 -4.67 -3.37
N LEU A 56 -6.40 -3.92 -3.04
CA LEU A 56 -6.57 -3.31 -1.73
C LEU A 56 -6.71 -4.36 -0.62
N HIS A 57 -7.47 -5.43 -0.88
CA HIS A 57 -7.60 -6.54 0.07
C HIS A 57 -6.22 -7.17 0.35
N LEU A 58 -5.48 -7.56 -0.69
CA LEU A 58 -4.14 -8.13 -0.57
C LEU A 58 -3.19 -7.22 0.20
N PHE A 59 -3.23 -5.91 -0.08
CA PHE A 59 -2.43 -4.91 0.64
C PHE A 59 -2.71 -4.90 2.15
N ILE A 60 -3.98 -5.04 2.54
CA ILE A 60 -4.39 -4.98 3.95
C ILE A 60 -4.14 -6.31 4.67
N THR A 61 -4.42 -7.44 4.01
CA THR A 61 -4.51 -8.75 4.68
C THR A 61 -3.25 -9.59 4.60
N THR A 62 -2.30 -9.27 3.71
CA THR A 62 -1.06 -10.05 3.62
C THR A 62 -0.25 -9.97 4.92
N ASP A 63 0.17 -11.13 5.43
CA ASP A 63 1.07 -11.24 6.59
C ASP A 63 2.52 -10.88 6.24
N SER A 64 2.89 -10.86 4.96
CA SER A 64 4.25 -10.57 4.50
C SER A 64 4.46 -9.07 4.30
N PRO A 65 5.30 -8.38 5.10
CA PRO A 65 5.60 -6.97 4.91
C PRO A 65 6.25 -6.69 3.55
N HIS A 66 7.00 -7.67 3.04
CA HIS A 66 7.64 -7.58 1.73
C HIS A 66 6.62 -7.58 0.60
N VAL A 67 5.64 -8.51 0.63
CA VAL A 67 4.53 -8.53 -0.34
C VAL A 67 3.73 -7.24 -0.25
N ARG A 68 3.42 -6.79 0.98
CA ARG A 68 2.71 -5.52 1.19
C ARG A 68 3.42 -4.34 0.55
N ALA A 69 4.73 -4.22 0.75
CA ALA A 69 5.52 -3.16 0.15
C ALA A 69 5.52 -3.22 -1.38
N GLN A 70 5.60 -4.42 -1.97
CA GLN A 70 5.52 -4.59 -3.43
C GLN A 70 4.14 -4.19 -3.98
N VAL A 71 3.05 -4.57 -3.30
CA VAL A 71 1.69 -4.15 -3.68
C VAL A 71 1.54 -2.64 -3.53
N ALA A 72 2.05 -2.05 -2.45
CA ALA A 72 2.02 -0.60 -2.22
C ALA A 72 2.65 0.20 -3.37
N GLN A 73 3.75 -0.29 -3.95
CA GLN A 73 4.40 0.35 -5.11
C GLN A 73 3.52 0.38 -6.37
N LYS A 74 2.51 -0.49 -6.45
CA LYS A 74 1.56 -0.54 -7.58
C LYS A 74 0.34 0.34 -7.34
N LEU A 75 0.00 0.67 -6.09
CA LEU A 75 -1.19 1.46 -5.75
C LEU A 75 -1.25 2.82 -6.47
N PRO A 76 -0.15 3.59 -6.62
CA PRO A 76 -0.18 4.85 -7.36
C PRO A 76 -0.63 4.72 -8.83
N LYS A 77 -0.45 3.55 -9.44
CA LYS A 77 -0.83 3.30 -10.84
C LYS A 77 -2.34 3.26 -11.04
N PHE A 78 -3.13 3.07 -9.98
CA PHE A 78 -4.59 3.19 -9.99
C PHE A 78 -5.06 4.66 -10.04
N GLY A 79 -4.14 5.63 -10.04
CA GLY A 79 -4.45 7.05 -10.20
C GLY A 79 -5.36 7.58 -9.09
N SER A 80 -6.28 8.50 -9.42
CA SER A 80 -7.13 9.10 -8.38
C SER A 80 -8.20 8.15 -7.81
N ARG A 81 -8.42 6.98 -8.42
CA ARG A 81 -9.42 5.99 -7.95
C ARG A 81 -9.05 5.39 -6.59
N ILE A 82 -7.76 5.31 -6.29
CA ILE A 82 -7.23 4.74 -5.04
C ILE A 82 -7.21 5.76 -3.89
N VAL A 83 -7.39 7.05 -4.16
CA VAL A 83 -7.28 8.12 -3.14
C VAL A 83 -8.26 7.92 -2.00
N LEU A 84 -9.55 7.78 -2.29
CA LEU A 84 -10.56 7.59 -1.26
C LEU A 84 -10.36 6.27 -0.48
N PRO A 85 -10.10 5.12 -1.15
CA PRO A 85 -9.69 3.91 -0.45
C PRO A 85 -8.50 4.08 0.50
N LEU A 86 -7.42 4.74 0.07
CA LEU A 86 -6.24 4.97 0.92
C LEU A 86 -6.56 5.85 2.12
N VAL A 87 -7.36 6.90 1.94
CA VAL A 87 -7.82 7.75 3.05
C VAL A 87 -8.64 6.95 4.06
N ASN A 88 -9.54 6.09 3.58
CA ASN A 88 -10.33 5.23 4.46
C ASN A 88 -9.46 4.22 5.24
N ILE A 89 -8.45 3.64 4.57
CA ILE A 89 -7.47 2.74 5.22
C ILE A 89 -6.71 3.49 6.31
N LEU A 90 -6.17 4.68 6.00
CA LEU A 90 -5.45 5.51 6.97
C LEU A 90 -6.30 5.80 8.21
N HIS A 91 -7.55 6.25 8.00
CA HIS A 91 -8.45 6.55 9.09
C HIS A 91 -8.79 5.30 9.92
N HIS A 92 -9.03 4.16 9.26
CA HIS A 92 -9.35 2.90 9.93
C HIS A 92 -8.20 2.43 10.82
N PHE A 93 -6.97 2.41 10.29
CA PHE A 93 -5.80 1.95 11.03
C PHE A 93 -5.32 2.94 12.10
N GLN A 94 -5.57 4.24 11.92
CA GLN A 94 -5.38 5.22 12.99
C GLN A 94 -6.32 4.94 14.17
N ALA A 95 -7.61 4.70 13.91
CA ALA A 95 -8.57 4.36 14.97
C ALA A 95 -8.21 3.04 15.69
N ILE A 96 -7.63 2.07 14.96
CA ILE A 96 -7.11 0.83 15.56
C ILE A 96 -5.90 1.11 16.45
N ALA A 97 -4.95 1.93 15.99
CA ALA A 97 -3.76 2.28 16.77
C ALA A 97 -4.11 3.02 18.06
N ASP A 98 -5.16 3.84 18.05
CA ASP A 98 -5.64 4.57 19.22
C ASP A 98 -6.35 3.65 20.25
N THR A 99 -6.79 2.45 19.85
CA THR A 99 -7.62 1.56 20.67
C THR A 99 -6.96 0.26 21.11
N GLN A 100 -5.93 -0.21 20.42
CA GLN A 100 -5.35 -1.54 20.68
C GLN A 100 -4.02 -1.51 21.46
N THR A 101 -3.93 -2.39 22.46
CA THR A 101 -2.70 -2.69 23.23
C THR A 101 -1.87 -3.84 22.64
N ASP A 102 -2.37 -4.53 21.61
CA ASP A 102 -1.69 -5.68 21.01
C ASP A 102 -0.58 -5.24 20.05
N ALA A 103 0.68 -5.54 20.42
CA ALA A 103 1.87 -5.12 19.69
C ALA A 103 1.89 -5.59 18.22
N ARG A 104 1.36 -6.77 17.89
CA ARG A 104 1.34 -7.32 16.52
C ARG A 104 0.38 -6.52 15.61
N ASN A 105 -0.81 -6.22 16.10
CA ASN A 105 -1.80 -5.46 15.33
C ASN A 105 -1.40 -3.99 15.22
N SER A 106 -0.72 -3.46 16.24
CA SER A 106 -0.12 -2.13 16.20
C SER A 106 0.97 -2.01 15.12
N ALA A 107 1.84 -3.02 15.00
CA ALA A 107 2.87 -3.05 13.95
C ALA A 107 2.25 -3.14 12.54
N LEU A 108 1.27 -4.03 12.35
CA LEU A 108 0.50 -4.13 11.10
C LEU A 108 -0.15 -2.78 10.73
N ALA A 109 -0.83 -2.16 11.69
CA ALA A 109 -1.51 -0.88 11.51
C ALA A 109 -0.53 0.25 11.12
N SER A 110 0.61 0.31 11.81
CA SER A 110 1.68 1.27 11.51
C SER A 110 2.21 1.09 10.10
N ASP A 111 2.54 -0.15 9.70
CA ASP A 111 3.10 -0.45 8.38
C ASP A 111 2.12 -0.10 7.26
N VAL A 112 0.86 -0.54 7.39
CA VAL A 112 -0.19 -0.25 6.40
C VAL A 112 -0.39 1.26 6.29
N ALA A 113 -0.45 1.99 7.41
CA ALA A 113 -0.64 3.43 7.40
C ALA A 113 0.53 4.17 6.72
N VAL A 114 1.78 3.78 7.01
CA VAL A 114 2.96 4.38 6.38
C VAL A 114 2.95 4.18 4.87
N LEU A 115 2.71 2.94 4.41
CA LEU A 115 2.69 2.63 2.98
C LEU A 115 1.51 3.27 2.24
N ALA A 116 0.34 3.37 2.89
CA ALA A 116 -0.82 4.05 2.35
C ALA A 116 -0.57 5.56 2.20
N ALA A 117 0.04 6.20 3.22
CA ALA A 117 0.41 7.61 3.17
C ALA A 117 1.45 7.91 2.08
N GLN A 118 2.46 7.02 1.94
CA GLN A 118 3.46 7.13 0.87
C GLN A 118 2.80 7.01 -0.51
N SER A 119 1.91 6.03 -0.70
CA SER A 119 1.18 5.86 -1.95
C SER A 119 0.34 7.09 -2.29
N LEU A 120 -0.36 7.64 -1.29
CA LEU A 120 -1.18 8.85 -1.45
C LEU A 120 -0.34 10.07 -1.85
N SER A 121 0.85 10.23 -1.25
CA SER A 121 1.75 11.36 -1.57
C SER A 121 2.25 11.35 -3.03
N GLN A 122 2.34 10.17 -3.64
CA GLN A 122 2.74 10.02 -5.05
C GLN A 122 1.60 10.38 -6.02
N ILE A 123 0.35 10.14 -5.61
CA ILE A 123 -0.83 10.42 -6.44
C ILE A 123 -1.27 11.88 -6.31
N ALA A 124 -1.20 12.42 -5.09
CA ALA A 124 -1.71 13.73 -4.75
C ALA A 124 -0.72 14.44 -3.81
N PRO A 125 0.34 15.07 -4.36
CA PRO A 125 1.41 15.70 -3.57
C PRO A 125 0.90 16.83 -2.64
N GLY A 126 -0.31 17.34 -2.86
CA GLY A 126 -0.98 18.30 -1.97
C GLY A 126 -1.45 17.72 -0.63
N PHE A 127 -1.56 16.40 -0.48
CA PHE A 127 -1.97 15.77 0.80
C PHE A 127 -0.84 15.73 1.84
N SER A 128 0.43 15.88 1.45
CA SER A 128 1.58 15.88 2.38
C SER A 128 1.61 17.06 3.36
N ASN A 129 0.82 18.12 3.11
CA ASN A 129 0.80 19.34 3.95
C ASN A 129 -0.43 19.44 4.88
N ALA A 130 -1.41 18.55 4.76
CA ALA A 130 -2.53 18.50 5.68
C ALA A 130 -2.11 17.75 6.95
N LYS A 131 -1.43 18.47 7.86
CA LYS A 131 -1.18 18.10 9.26
C LYS A 131 -0.59 16.67 9.38
N ARG A 132 0.74 16.54 9.30
CA ARG A 132 1.46 15.32 9.70
C ARG A 132 0.86 14.84 11.03
N VAL A 133 0.03 13.81 10.97
CA VAL A 133 -0.38 13.07 12.16
C VAL A 133 0.90 12.36 12.61
N PRO A 134 1.41 12.64 13.82
CA PRO A 134 2.56 11.94 14.32
C PRO A 134 2.14 10.49 14.57
N ILE A 135 2.42 9.59 13.63
CA ILE A 135 2.54 8.18 13.93
C ILE A 135 3.79 8.10 14.80
N ALA A 136 3.61 7.94 16.11
CA ALA A 136 4.70 7.68 17.03
C ALA A 136 5.28 6.31 16.65
N ILE A 137 6.30 6.33 15.80
CA ILE A 137 7.15 5.16 15.54
C ILE A 137 7.88 4.91 16.85
N ASN A 138 7.35 4.02 17.69
CA ASN A 138 8.06 3.47 18.82
C ASN A 138 9.18 2.59 18.26
N THR A 139 10.28 3.24 17.88
CA THR A 139 11.55 2.59 17.53
C THR A 139 12.17 2.08 18.82
N SER A 140 11.58 1.05 19.40
CA SER A 140 12.08 0.37 20.59
C SER A 140 12.08 -1.12 20.31
N LEU A 141 13.01 -1.57 19.47
CA LEU A 141 13.60 -2.92 19.46
C LEU A 141 14.54 -3.08 18.28
N GLN A 142 15.83 -2.78 18.50
CA GLN A 142 16.98 -3.59 18.11
C GLN A 142 18.27 -2.82 18.46
N LYS A 143 18.62 -2.80 19.75
CA LYS A 143 20.03 -2.77 20.13
C LYS A 143 20.40 -4.23 20.41
N GLN A 144 20.59 -4.95 19.31
CA GLN A 144 21.08 -6.32 19.32
C GLN A 144 22.48 -6.28 19.93
N GLU A 145 22.63 -6.97 21.05
CA GLU A 145 23.93 -7.23 21.68
C GLU A 145 24.86 -7.89 20.65
N SER A 146 26.04 -7.30 20.45
CA SER A 146 27.16 -7.97 19.81
C SER A 146 28.16 -8.33 20.90
N PRO A 147 28.39 -9.63 21.19
CA PRO A 147 29.56 -10.05 21.93
C PRO A 147 30.68 -10.26 20.90
N THR A 148 31.83 -9.62 21.08
CA THR A 148 33.19 -10.10 20.75
C THR A 148 34.13 -8.90 20.75
N ASP A 149 35.00 -8.83 21.76
CA ASP A 149 36.43 -8.58 21.56
C ASP A 149 37.15 -8.68 22.92
N GLN A 150 37.62 -9.89 23.21
CA GLN A 150 38.73 -10.10 24.14
C GLN A 150 40.03 -9.79 23.40
N PRO A 151 40.90 -8.89 23.89
CA PRO A 151 42.31 -8.99 23.59
C PRO A 151 42.98 -9.89 24.64
N LEU A 152 43.40 -11.07 24.17
CA LEU A 152 44.44 -11.89 24.78
C LEU A 152 45.68 -11.02 25.07
N MET A 153 46.02 -10.84 26.34
CA MET A 153 47.36 -10.44 26.78
C MET A 153 47.87 -11.56 27.68
N LEU A 154 48.62 -12.47 27.08
CA LEU A 154 49.50 -13.40 27.78
C LEU A 154 50.94 -13.15 27.32
N CYS A 155 51.84 -13.15 28.31
CA CYS A 155 53.29 -13.30 28.24
C CYS A 155 54.14 -12.05 27.88
N ARG A 156 54.71 -11.42 28.90
CA ARG A 156 56.04 -11.82 29.41
C ARG A 156 56.21 -11.42 30.88
#